data_AF-A0A447RKQ2-F1
#
_entry.id   AF-A0A447RKQ2-F1
#
_cell.length_a   1.000
_cell.length_b   1.000
_cell.length_c   1.000
_cell.angle_alpha   90.00
_cell.angle_beta   90.00
_cell.angle_gamma   90.00
#
_symmetry.space_group_name_H-M   'P 1'
#
loop_
_entity.id
_entity.type
_entity.pdbx_description
1 polymer ?
#
loop_
_entity_poly.entity_id
_entity_poly.type
_entity_poly.pdbx_seq_one_letter_code
_entity_poly.pdbx_strand_id
1 'polypeptide(L)'
;MLGLYQQESVCWKLLESSLGLGFEVKGIYEDSFSGTYDLELYAGKISDLINEARKGTIDRIYIAMHMRDEVAIKNMVSQLTDTTCSVLYIPDVFTFNILQSRTEEINGVPVVPLFDSPLNGINMVFKRLEDIIVSSLILILISPILLVIATAVKTTSKGPVIFRQVRYGMDGKPIKVWKFRSMTVMENDDKVISGYKK
;
A
#
# COMPACT_ATOMS: atom_id res chain seq x y z
N MET A 1 7.65 21.44 21.03
CA MET A 1 6.59 20.70 20.30
C MET A 1 5.34 21.55 20.27
N LEU A 2 4.64 21.67 19.14
CA LEU A 2 3.42 22.48 18.95
C LEU A 2 2.35 21.64 18.25
N GLY A 3 1.10 21.64 18.72
CA GLY A 3 -0.08 21.41 17.89
C GLY A 3 -1.06 20.34 18.38
N LEU A 4 -2.21 20.84 18.86
CA LEU A 4 -3.42 20.17 19.37
C LEU A 4 -3.88 18.80 18.80
N TYR A 5 -4.17 17.93 19.79
CA TYR A 5 -5.37 17.07 20.02
C TYR A 5 -5.26 15.53 19.89
N GLN A 6 -4.31 14.96 19.15
CA GLN A 6 -4.07 13.49 19.18
C GLN A 6 -2.61 13.10 18.93
N GLN A 7 -1.85 14.00 18.31
CA GLN A 7 -0.48 13.77 17.88
C GLN A 7 0.53 13.96 19.01
N GLU A 8 0.23 14.82 19.99
CA GLU A 8 1.09 15.11 21.13
C GLU A 8 1.21 13.91 22.07
N SER A 9 0.12 13.19 22.37
CA SER A 9 0.16 11.99 23.23
C SER A 9 0.89 10.82 22.58
N VAL A 10 0.79 10.69 21.25
CA VAL A 10 1.53 9.67 20.48
C VAL A 10 3.00 10.04 20.43
N CYS A 11 3.34 11.30 20.15
CA CYS A 11 4.72 11.75 20.14
C CYS A 11 5.36 11.67 21.53
N TRP A 12 4.60 12.00 22.58
CA TRP A 12 5.08 11.87 23.95
C TRP A 12 5.36 10.40 24.31
N LYS A 13 4.46 9.46 23.97
CA LYS A 13 4.71 8.02 24.14
C LYS A 13 5.90 7.51 23.31
N LEU A 14 6.10 8.03 22.10
CA LEU A 14 7.27 7.71 21.26
C LEU A 14 8.58 8.26 21.87
N LEU A 15 8.53 9.44 22.48
CA LEU A 15 9.68 10.04 23.16
C LEU A 15 9.96 9.35 24.51
N GLU A 16 8.92 8.98 25.26
CA GLU A 16 9.03 8.28 26.53
C GLU A 16 9.61 6.86 26.37
N SER A 17 9.20 6.15 25.31
CA SER A 17 9.79 4.86 24.95
C SER A 17 11.23 4.95 24.42
N SER A 18 11.69 6.14 24.02
CA SER A 18 13.06 6.39 23.55
C SER A 18 13.98 7.05 24.59
N LEU A 19 13.50 7.31 25.82
CA LEU A 19 14.32 7.79 26.95
C LEU A 19 15.52 6.87 27.26
N GLY A 20 15.49 5.60 26.85
CA GLY A 20 16.62 4.67 26.93
C GLY A 20 17.75 4.88 25.90
N LEU A 21 17.59 5.80 24.94
CA LEU A 21 18.53 6.06 23.85
C LEU A 21 19.41 7.31 24.07
N GLY A 22 19.36 7.92 25.26
CA GLY A 22 20.19 9.08 25.62
C GLY A 22 19.61 10.44 25.22
N PHE A 23 18.30 10.53 24.96
CA PHE A 23 17.61 11.81 24.72
C PHE A 23 17.05 12.38 26.01
N GLU A 24 17.31 13.67 26.27
CA GLU A 24 16.66 14.44 27.34
C GLU A 24 15.56 15.30 26.71
N VAL A 25 14.30 15.08 27.13
CA VAL A 25 13.17 15.78 26.56
C VAL A 25 12.88 17.04 27.37
N LYS A 26 13.16 18.21 26.78
CA LYS A 26 12.99 19.50 27.44
C LYS A 26 11.53 19.94 27.64
N GLY A 27 10.66 19.63 26.67
CA GLY A 27 9.23 19.91 26.76
C GLY A 27 8.56 20.37 25.46
N ILE A 28 7.32 20.82 25.61
CA ILE A 28 6.37 21.23 24.57
C ILE A 28 6.34 22.76 24.56
N TYR A 29 6.43 23.37 23.37
CA TYR A 29 6.50 24.82 23.21
C TYR A 29 5.25 25.23 22.45
N GLU A 30 4.36 26.02 23.04
CA GLU A 30 3.09 26.42 22.42
C GLU A 30 2.81 27.92 22.58
N ASP A 31 2.35 28.60 21.52
CA ASP A 31 2.04 30.04 21.62
C ASP A 31 0.83 30.31 22.52
N SER A 32 -0.13 29.38 22.54
CA SER A 32 -1.28 29.37 23.44
C SER A 32 -1.39 27.99 24.07
N PHE A 33 -1.15 27.90 25.37
CA PHE A 33 -1.26 26.63 26.09
C PHE A 33 -2.66 26.05 25.92
N SER A 34 -2.72 24.87 25.30
CA SER A 34 -3.98 24.24 24.94
C SER A 34 -4.68 23.47 26.07
N GLY A 35 -3.98 23.18 27.17
CA GLY A 35 -4.52 22.38 28.29
C GLY A 35 -4.59 20.88 28.02
N THR A 36 -3.94 20.40 26.95
CA THR A 36 -4.04 19.01 26.46
C THR A 36 -3.07 18.05 27.16
N TYR A 37 -2.09 18.59 27.89
CA TYR A 37 -1.04 17.86 28.59
C TYR A 37 -0.69 18.56 29.91
N ASP A 38 0.05 17.87 30.77
CA ASP A 38 0.44 18.40 32.09
C ASP A 38 1.26 19.69 31.96
N LEU A 39 0.98 20.68 32.80
CA LEU A 39 1.68 21.97 32.81
C LEU A 39 3.20 21.83 32.95
N GLU A 40 3.69 20.76 33.58
CA GLU A 40 5.10 20.46 33.73
C GLU A 40 5.81 20.21 32.39
N LEU A 41 5.06 19.83 31.35
CA LEU A 41 5.59 19.62 30.00
C LEU A 41 5.63 20.91 29.17
N TYR A 42 5.01 22.01 29.63
CA TYR A 42 5.03 23.28 28.92
C TYR A 42 6.35 24.02 29.15
N ALA A 43 7.16 24.16 28.10
CA ALA A 43 8.50 24.75 28.13
C ALA A 43 8.55 26.22 27.63
N GLY A 44 7.46 26.75 27.06
CA GLY A 44 7.39 28.15 26.61
C GLY A 44 6.73 28.34 25.25
N LYS A 45 6.94 29.50 24.62
CA LYS A 45 6.38 29.82 23.29
C LYS A 45 7.29 29.39 22.15
N ILE A 46 6.78 29.45 20.92
CA ILE A 46 7.57 29.14 19.71
C ILE A 46 8.80 30.05 19.60
N SER A 47 8.65 31.31 19.97
CA SER A 47 9.75 32.27 20.00
C SER A 47 10.88 31.83 20.94
N ASP A 48 10.54 31.22 22.07
CA ASP A 48 11.51 30.75 23.05
C ASP A 48 12.27 29.54 22.52
N LEU A 49 11.56 28.61 21.86
CA LEU A 49 12.16 27.48 21.14
C LEU A 49 13.21 27.95 20.13
N ILE A 50 12.89 28.94 19.30
CA ILE A 50 13.79 29.46 18.26
C ILE A 50 15.03 30.10 18.89
N ASN A 51 14.86 30.85 19.98
CA ASN A 51 15.97 31.47 20.69
C ASN A 51 16.89 30.44 21.35
N GLU A 52 16.34 29.37 21.91
CA GLU A 52 17.10 28.29 22.55
C GLU A 52 17.81 27.38 21.54
N ALA A 53 17.17 27.15 20.39
CA ALA A 53 17.76 26.51 19.23
C ALA A 53 19.01 27.27 18.75
N ARG A 54 18.92 28.60 18.62
CA ARG A 54 20.06 29.46 18.24
C ARG A 54 21.20 29.44 19.25
N LYS A 55 20.90 29.25 20.54
CA LYS A 55 21.91 29.12 21.60
C LYS A 55 22.61 27.76 21.59
N GLY A 56 22.18 26.80 20.77
CA GLY A 56 22.71 25.45 20.76
C GLY A 56 22.30 24.61 21.97
N THR A 57 21.22 25.00 22.67
CA THR A 57 20.71 24.25 23.84
C THR A 57 19.69 23.18 23.47
N ILE A 58 19.30 23.14 22.20
CA ILE A 58 18.34 22.18 21.66
C ILE A 58 19.01 21.55 20.44
N ASP A 59 19.22 20.25 20.45
CA ASP A 59 19.82 19.55 19.30
C ASP A 59 18.77 19.09 18.29
N ARG A 60 17.53 18.87 18.75
CA ARG A 60 16.47 18.30 17.94
C ARG A 60 15.09 18.89 18.25
N ILE A 61 14.35 19.20 17.20
CA ILE A 61 12.99 19.76 17.27
C ILE A 61 12.05 18.83 16.51
N TYR A 62 10.95 18.45 17.16
CA TYR A 62 9.86 17.71 16.53
C TYR A 62 8.65 18.62 16.35
N ILE A 63 8.22 18.78 15.10
CA ILE A 63 7.05 19.54 14.70
C ILE A 63 5.86 18.57 14.61
N ALA A 64 4.85 18.77 15.46
CA ALA A 64 3.63 17.98 15.51
C ALA A 64 2.40 18.79 15.06
N MET A 65 2.60 19.83 14.25
CA MET A 65 1.54 20.71 13.75
C MET A 65 0.82 20.06 12.55
N HIS A 66 -0.45 20.42 12.33
CA HIS A 66 -1.22 19.95 11.19
C HIS A 66 -0.59 20.41 9.88
N MET A 67 -0.60 19.55 8.85
CA MET A 67 -0.08 19.90 7.52
C MET A 67 -0.77 21.13 6.90
N ARG A 68 -2.00 21.45 7.34
CA ARG A 68 -2.76 22.61 6.89
C ARG A 68 -2.17 23.93 7.37
N ASP A 69 -1.39 23.91 8.45
CA ASP A 69 -0.69 25.08 8.99
C ASP A 69 0.63 25.33 8.24
N GLU A 70 0.64 25.10 6.93
CA GLU A 70 1.82 25.15 6.05
C GLU A 70 2.58 26.47 6.21
N VAL A 71 1.85 27.59 6.30
CA VAL A 71 2.43 28.92 6.47
C VAL A 71 3.17 29.04 7.80
N ALA A 72 2.60 28.54 8.89
CA ALA A 72 3.22 28.57 10.21
C ALA A 72 4.46 27.67 10.26
N ILE A 73 4.36 26.46 9.70
CA ILE A 73 5.47 25.51 9.62
C ILE A 73 6.62 26.11 8.80
N LYS A 74 6.35 26.65 7.60
CA LYS A 74 7.37 27.29 6.76
C LYS A 74 8.05 28.46 7.48
N ASN A 75 7.28 29.30 8.15
CA ASN A 75 7.82 30.45 8.86
C ASN A 75 8.72 30.01 10.04
N MET A 76 8.33 28.95 10.76
CA MET A 76 9.14 28.39 11.84
C MET A 76 10.42 27.73 11.31
N VAL A 77 10.33 26.91 10.27
CA VAL A 77 11.49 26.25 9.64
C VAL A 77 12.47 27.29 9.11
N SER A 78 11.97 28.34 8.44
CA SER A 78 12.80 29.44 7.95
C SER A 78 13.64 30.07 9.07
N GLN A 79 13.04 30.32 10.24
CA GLN A 79 13.73 30.92 11.39
C GLN A 79 14.75 30.00 12.08
N LEU A 80 14.64 28.68 11.85
CA LEU A 80 15.54 27.66 12.38
C LEU A 80 16.67 27.29 11.39
N THR A 81 16.62 27.77 10.15
CA THR A 81 17.61 27.46 9.10
C THR A 81 19.05 27.81 9.50
N ASP A 82 19.22 28.90 10.26
CA ASP A 82 20.53 29.38 10.72
C ASP A 82 21.01 28.72 12.02
N THR A 83 20.36 27.63 12.45
CA THR A 83 20.70 26.90 13.68
C THR A 83 21.33 25.55 13.37
N THR A 84 22.03 24.96 14.34
CA THR A 84 22.56 23.59 14.23
C THR A 84 21.53 22.51 14.57
N CYS A 85 20.27 22.90 14.81
CA CYS A 85 19.24 22.01 15.29
C CYS A 85 18.70 21.12 14.16
N SER A 86 18.53 19.83 14.45
CA SER A 86 17.83 18.92 13.55
C SER A 86 16.32 19.10 13.72
N VAL A 87 15.63 19.55 12.66
CA VAL A 87 14.17 19.78 12.67
C VAL A 87 13.48 18.64 11.95
N LEU A 88 12.61 17.90 12.65
CA LEU A 88 11.85 16.76 12.14
C LEU A 88 10.36 17.08 12.16
N TYR A 89 9.67 16.79 11.08
CA TYR A 89 8.21 16.90 11.00
C TYR A 89 7.55 15.55 11.23
N ILE A 90 6.56 15.50 12.11
CA ILE A 90 5.75 14.31 12.36
C ILE A 90 4.45 14.48 11.58
N PRO A 91 4.19 13.65 10.55
CA PRO A 91 2.92 13.68 9.83
C PRO A 91 1.79 13.07 10.67
N ASP A 92 0.56 13.55 10.48
CA ASP A 92 -0.62 12.99 11.14
C ASP A 92 -0.84 11.54 10.66
N VAL A 93 -1.06 10.63 11.62
CA VAL A 93 -1.29 9.19 11.40
C VAL A 93 -2.51 8.91 10.51
N PHE A 94 -3.46 9.84 10.39
CA PHE A 94 -4.54 9.73 9.39
C PHE A 94 -4.05 9.76 7.94
N THR A 95 -2.90 10.39 7.67
CA THR A 95 -2.20 10.33 6.37
C THR A 95 -1.47 9.00 6.19
N PHE A 96 -1.01 8.39 7.27
CA PHE A 96 -0.25 7.13 7.23
C PHE A 96 -1.12 5.90 6.89
N ASN A 97 -2.42 5.91 7.22
CA ASN A 97 -3.37 4.91 6.74
C ASN A 97 -3.56 4.96 5.20
N ILE A 98 -3.18 6.07 4.54
CA ILE A 98 -3.09 6.15 3.08
C ILE A 98 -1.74 5.59 2.58
N LEU A 99 -0.66 5.69 3.39
CA LEU A 99 0.70 5.26 3.04
C LEU A 99 1.02 3.78 3.34
N GLN A 100 0.23 3.09 4.17
CA GLN A 100 0.48 1.70 4.56
C GLN A 100 0.13 0.64 3.49
N SER A 101 -0.28 1.02 2.28
CA SER A 101 -0.45 0.05 1.19
C SER A 101 0.83 -0.07 0.35
N ARG A 102 1.79 -0.82 0.90
CA ARG A 102 3.00 -1.41 0.25
C ARG A 102 3.97 -0.44 -0.45
N THR A 103 5.24 -0.55 -0.08
CA THR A 103 6.37 -0.05 -0.87
C THR A 103 6.52 -0.90 -2.13
N GLU A 104 6.46 -0.29 -3.31
CA GLU A 104 6.88 -0.91 -4.57
C GLU A 104 8.29 -0.43 -4.92
N GLU A 105 9.10 -1.30 -5.51
CA GLU A 105 10.46 -0.95 -5.93
C GLU A 105 10.53 -0.98 -7.46
N ILE A 106 10.95 0.14 -8.07
CA ILE A 106 11.19 0.24 -9.51
C ILE A 106 12.69 0.52 -9.69
N ASN A 107 13.43 -0.46 -10.20
CA ASN A 107 14.87 -0.37 -10.48
C ASN A 107 15.74 0.05 -9.28
N GLY A 108 15.50 -0.50 -8.09
CA GLY A 108 16.28 -0.14 -6.90
C GLY A 108 15.84 1.17 -6.25
N VAL A 109 14.84 1.87 -6.81
CA VAL A 109 14.29 3.09 -6.24
C VAL A 109 13.01 2.73 -5.49
N PRO A 110 12.95 2.99 -4.17
CA PRO A 110 11.71 2.80 -3.41
C PRO A 110 10.69 3.85 -3.87
N VAL A 111 9.56 3.39 -4.39
CA VAL A 111 8.48 4.24 -4.87
C VAL A 111 7.26 4.02 -3.98
N VAL A 112 6.64 5.12 -3.56
CA VAL A 112 5.41 5.07 -2.78
C VAL A 112 4.24 5.39 -3.73
N PRO A 113 3.38 4.42 -4.06
CA PRO A 113 2.23 4.68 -4.89
C PRO A 113 1.26 5.61 -4.15
N LEU A 114 0.99 6.79 -4.70
CA LEU A 114 0.01 7.75 -4.14
C LEU A 114 -1.45 7.30 -4.36
N PHE A 115 -1.66 6.32 -5.25
CA PHE A 115 -2.91 5.62 -5.47
C PHE A 115 -2.62 4.13 -5.64
N ASP A 116 -3.14 3.31 -4.73
CA ASP A 116 -3.16 1.86 -4.88
C ASP A 116 -4.60 1.39 -5.14
N SER A 117 -4.78 0.36 -5.97
CA SER A 117 -6.11 -0.20 -6.23
C SER A 117 -6.66 -0.81 -4.93
N PRO A 118 -7.91 -0.50 -4.51
CA PRO A 118 -8.38 -0.61 -3.13
C PRO A 118 -8.65 -2.04 -2.62
N LEU A 119 -8.06 -3.07 -3.24
CA LEU A 119 -8.33 -4.48 -2.96
C LEU A 119 -7.09 -5.18 -2.39
N ASN A 120 -6.53 -4.66 -1.30
CA ASN A 120 -5.41 -5.30 -0.58
C ASN A 120 -5.79 -5.60 0.88
N GLY A 121 -5.47 -6.81 1.36
CA GLY A 121 -5.75 -7.27 2.73
C GLY A 121 -6.76 -8.41 2.84
N ILE A 122 -7.43 -8.55 3.99
CA ILE A 122 -8.50 -9.54 4.26
C ILE A 122 -9.61 -9.49 3.19
N ASN A 123 -9.86 -8.31 2.61
CA ASN A 123 -10.81 -8.13 1.50
C ASN A 123 -10.43 -8.91 0.24
N MET A 124 -9.14 -9.10 -0.05
CA MET A 124 -8.69 -9.94 -1.17
C MET A 124 -8.99 -11.42 -0.90
N VAL A 125 -8.85 -11.86 0.34
CA VAL A 125 -9.19 -13.22 0.76
C VAL A 125 -10.69 -13.46 0.62
N PHE A 126 -11.52 -12.50 1.07
CA PHE A 126 -12.96 -12.56 0.87
C PHE A 126 -13.34 -12.57 -0.61
N LYS A 127 -12.74 -11.72 -1.42
CA LYS A 127 -13.02 -11.70 -2.85
C LYS A 127 -12.62 -13.01 -3.54
N ARG A 128 -11.50 -13.62 -3.12
CA ARG A 128 -11.10 -14.95 -3.61
C ARG A 128 -12.08 -16.03 -3.21
N LEU A 129 -12.59 -16.02 -1.97
CA LEU A 129 -13.60 -16.96 -1.53
C LEU A 129 -14.91 -16.78 -2.29
N GLU A 130 -15.36 -15.54 -2.47
CA GLU A 130 -16.54 -15.19 -3.27
C GLU A 130 -16.38 -15.71 -4.71
N ASP A 131 -15.27 -15.41 -5.37
CA ASP A 131 -15.03 -15.84 -6.74
C ASP A 131 -14.98 -17.38 -6.85
N ILE A 132 -14.41 -18.09 -5.88
CA ILE A 132 -14.40 -19.57 -5.84
C ILE A 132 -15.84 -20.10 -5.67
N ILE A 133 -16.63 -19.54 -4.76
CA ILE A 133 -18.00 -20.00 -4.49
C ILE A 133 -18.89 -19.73 -5.70
N VAL A 134 -18.87 -18.51 -6.24
CA VAL A 134 -19.69 -18.10 -7.39
C VAL A 134 -19.28 -18.87 -8.64
N SER A 135 -17.98 -19.00 -8.92
CA SER A 135 -17.52 -19.78 -10.08
C SER A 135 -17.86 -21.26 -9.97
N SER A 136 -17.74 -21.86 -8.78
CA SER A 136 -18.12 -23.25 -8.56
C SER A 136 -19.61 -23.48 -8.76
N LEU A 137 -20.46 -22.58 -8.26
CA LEU A 137 -21.91 -22.66 -8.44
C LEU A 137 -22.29 -22.57 -9.92
N ILE A 138 -21.72 -21.60 -10.65
CA ILE A 138 -21.95 -21.44 -12.09
C ILE A 138 -21.46 -22.69 -12.85
N LEU A 139 -20.29 -23.23 -12.51
CA LEU A 139 -19.74 -24.45 -13.12
C LEU A 139 -20.67 -25.65 -12.95
N ILE A 140 -21.24 -25.85 -11.76
CA ILE A 140 -22.21 -26.93 -11.51
C ILE A 140 -23.45 -26.75 -12.38
N LEU A 141 -23.98 -25.53 -12.48
CA LEU A 141 -25.17 -25.23 -13.28
C LEU A 141 -24.95 -25.47 -14.79
N ILE A 142 -23.78 -25.11 -15.33
CA ILE A 142 -23.47 -25.32 -16.75
C ILE A 142 -22.95 -26.74 -17.06
N SER A 143 -22.53 -27.50 -16.05
CA SER A 143 -21.94 -28.84 -16.23
C SER A 143 -22.82 -29.83 -17.02
N PRO A 144 -24.17 -29.86 -16.93
CA PRO A 144 -24.99 -30.77 -17.70
C PRO A 144 -24.93 -30.47 -19.20
N ILE A 145 -24.93 -29.18 -19.57
CA ILE A 145 -24.81 -28.73 -20.95
C ILE A 145 -23.42 -29.08 -21.50
N LEU A 146 -22.38 -28.85 -20.70
CA LEU A 146 -21.01 -29.20 -21.08
C LEU A 146 -20.85 -30.71 -21.28
N LEU A 147 -21.51 -31.54 -20.47
CA LEU A 147 -21.53 -33.00 -20.65
C LEU A 147 -22.20 -33.41 -21.96
N VAL A 148 -23.33 -32.80 -22.34
CA VAL A 148 -24.00 -33.06 -23.63
C VAL A 148 -23.11 -32.69 -24.81
N ILE A 149 -22.45 -31.54 -24.74
CA ILE A 149 -21.50 -31.11 -25.77
C ILE A 149 -20.30 -32.08 -25.82
N ALA A 150 -19.81 -32.52 -24.67
CA ALA A 150 -18.70 -33.46 -24.57
C ALA A 150 -19.02 -34.82 -25.24
N THR A 151 -20.22 -35.38 -24.99
CA THR A 151 -20.67 -36.60 -25.66
C THR A 151 -20.84 -36.38 -27.16
N ALA A 152 -21.43 -35.27 -27.59
CA ALA A 152 -21.58 -34.96 -29.02
C ALA A 152 -20.23 -34.82 -29.75
N VAL A 153 -19.23 -34.18 -29.13
CA VAL A 153 -17.88 -34.06 -29.69
C VAL A 153 -17.19 -35.43 -29.74
N LYS A 154 -17.36 -36.27 -28.71
CA LYS A 154 -16.75 -37.60 -28.64
C LYS A 154 -17.32 -38.56 -29.69
N THR A 155 -18.60 -38.46 -30.00
CA THR A 155 -19.25 -39.30 -31.02
C THR A 155 -18.94 -38.84 -32.45
N THR A 156 -18.72 -37.54 -32.66
CA THR A 156 -18.47 -36.96 -34.00
C THR A 156 -16.99 -36.88 -34.37
N SER A 157 -16.05 -36.94 -33.42
CA SER A 157 -14.60 -36.83 -33.67
C SER A 157 -13.78 -37.90 -32.93
N LYS A 158 -12.84 -38.57 -33.62
CA LYS A 158 -11.86 -39.46 -32.99
C LYS A 158 -10.81 -38.62 -32.26
N GLY A 159 -10.87 -38.57 -30.93
CA GLY A 159 -9.87 -37.88 -30.10
C GLY A 159 -10.33 -37.50 -28.69
N PRO A 160 -9.52 -36.74 -27.93
CA PRO A 160 -9.91 -36.12 -26.66
C PRO A 160 -10.91 -34.97 -26.88
N VAL A 161 -11.85 -34.81 -25.95
CA VAL A 161 -12.95 -33.81 -26.03
C VAL A 161 -12.44 -32.37 -25.88
N ILE A 162 -11.43 -32.18 -25.03
CA ILE A 162 -10.88 -30.88 -24.67
C ILE A 162 -9.49 -30.74 -25.31
N PHE A 163 -9.27 -29.65 -26.02
CA PHE A 163 -7.99 -29.28 -26.62
C PHE A 163 -7.34 -28.11 -25.86
N ARG A 164 -6.01 -28.10 -25.79
CA ARG A 164 -5.22 -27.06 -25.13
C ARG A 164 -4.48 -26.22 -26.16
N GLN A 165 -4.81 -24.94 -26.24
CA GLN A 165 -4.09 -23.97 -27.08
C GLN A 165 -3.28 -23.02 -26.19
N VAL A 166 -2.00 -22.83 -26.50
CA VAL A 166 -1.19 -21.78 -25.85
C VAL A 166 -1.41 -20.47 -26.60
N ARG A 167 -1.72 -19.39 -25.88
CA ARG A 167 -1.74 -18.01 -26.39
C ARG A 167 -0.89 -17.12 -25.51
N TYR A 168 -0.35 -16.06 -26.07
CA TYR A 168 0.39 -15.06 -25.30
C TYR A 168 -0.58 -14.02 -24.76
N GLY A 169 -0.56 -13.81 -23.45
CA GLY A 169 -1.34 -12.75 -22.79
C GLY A 169 -0.75 -11.37 -23.03
N MET A 170 -1.41 -10.34 -22.49
CA MET A 170 -1.00 -8.94 -22.59
C MET A 170 0.42 -8.70 -22.03
N ASP A 171 0.83 -9.48 -21.03
CA ASP A 171 2.19 -9.42 -20.43
C ASP A 171 3.21 -10.35 -21.12
N GLY A 172 2.89 -10.90 -22.30
CA GLY A 172 3.76 -11.82 -23.04
C GLY A 172 3.92 -13.21 -22.40
N LYS A 173 3.29 -13.48 -21.25
CA LYS A 173 3.32 -14.79 -20.59
C LYS A 173 2.40 -15.80 -21.30
N PRO A 174 2.82 -17.07 -21.47
CA PRO A 174 1.99 -18.08 -22.13
C PRO A 174 0.81 -18.48 -21.23
N ILE A 175 -0.40 -18.27 -21.74
CA ILE A 175 -1.67 -18.66 -21.12
C ILE A 175 -2.21 -19.88 -21.87
N LYS A 176 -2.61 -20.90 -21.11
CA LYS A 176 -3.18 -22.14 -21.64
C LYS A 176 -4.70 -22.02 -21.67
N VAL A 177 -5.25 -22.00 -22.88
CA VAL A 177 -6.68 -21.90 -23.13
C VAL A 177 -7.23 -23.29 -23.45
N TRP A 178 -8.22 -23.73 -22.66
CA TRP A 178 -8.92 -24.99 -22.84
C TRP A 178 -10.21 -24.76 -23.61
N LYS A 179 -10.45 -25.50 -24.69
CA LYS A 179 -11.68 -25.37 -25.51
C LYS A 179 -12.21 -26.74 -25.89
N PHE A 180 -13.52 -26.83 -26.08
CA PHE A 180 -14.13 -27.98 -26.76
C PHE A 180 -13.65 -28.00 -28.20
N ARG A 181 -13.31 -29.20 -28.68
CA ARG A 181 -12.86 -29.40 -30.06
C ARG A 181 -14.03 -29.18 -31.02
N SER A 182 -14.16 -27.99 -31.59
CA SER A 182 -15.19 -27.64 -32.57
C SER A 182 -14.69 -27.71 -34.02
N MET A 183 -13.37 -27.70 -34.25
CA MET A 183 -12.76 -27.81 -35.57
C MET A 183 -11.50 -28.69 -35.52
N THR A 184 -11.25 -29.46 -36.58
CA THR A 184 -9.99 -30.15 -36.85
C THR A 184 -8.87 -29.13 -37.00
N VAL A 185 -8.12 -28.84 -35.95
CA VAL A 185 -6.89 -28.06 -36.05
C VAL A 185 -5.76 -28.74 -35.28
N MET A 186 -4.58 -28.63 -35.88
CA MET A 186 -3.32 -29.28 -35.54
C MET A 186 -2.91 -29.07 -34.07
N GLU A 187 -2.49 -30.16 -33.44
CA GLU A 187 -1.76 -30.14 -32.18
C GLU A 187 -0.46 -29.36 -32.35
N ASN A 188 -0.15 -28.46 -31.42
CA ASN A 188 1.22 -28.01 -31.19
C ASN A 188 1.92 -29.10 -30.35
N ASP A 189 2.16 -30.23 -30.99
CA ASP A 189 3.12 -31.24 -30.54
C ASP A 189 4.32 -31.17 -31.50
N ASP A 190 5.53 -31.44 -31.02
CA ASP A 190 6.78 -31.36 -31.81
C ASP A 190 6.82 -32.36 -32.99
N LYS A 191 5.76 -33.15 -33.18
CA LYS A 191 5.51 -33.96 -34.36
C LYS A 191 4.25 -33.50 -35.08
N VAL A 192 4.46 -32.67 -36.09
CA VAL A 192 3.44 -32.33 -37.09
C VAL A 192 3.14 -33.58 -37.93
N ILE A 193 2.05 -34.28 -37.64
CA ILE A 193 1.49 -35.28 -38.56
C ILE A 193 0.39 -34.59 -39.37
N SER A 194 0.77 -34.04 -40.52
CA SER A 194 -0.17 -33.41 -41.45
C SER A 194 -0.93 -34.49 -42.22
N GLY A 195 -2.13 -34.84 -41.74
CA GLY A 195 -3.07 -35.68 -42.45
C GLY A 195 -3.96 -34.84 -43.36
N TYR A 196 -3.52 -34.59 -44.60
CA TYR A 196 -4.46 -34.21 -45.66
C TYR A 196 -5.30 -35.43 -46.01
N LYS A 197 -6.63 -35.31 -45.96
CA LYS A 197 -7.49 -36.10 -46.84
C LYS A 197 -8.82 -35.40 -47.14
N LYS A 198 -9.14 -35.45 -48.44
CA LYS A 198 -10.39 -35.09 -49.13
C LYS A 198 -11.64 -35.55 -48.40
#